data_AF-A0A3M3BPC8-F1
#
_entry.id   AF-A0A3M3BPC8-F1
#
_cell.length_a   1.000
_cell.length_b   1.000
_cell.length_c   1.000
_cell.angle_alpha   90.00
_cell.angle_beta   90.00
_cell.angle_gamma   90.00
#
_symmetry.space_group_name_H-M   'P 1'
#
loop_
_entity.id
_entity.type
_entity.pdbx_description
1 polymer ?
#
loop_
_entity_poly.entity_id
_entity_poly.type
_entity_poly.pdbx_seq_one_letter_code
_entity_poly.pdbx_strand_id
1 'polypeptide(L)'
;MRNFYIRWAMSTWFGLIQQYKYCPEWDAALNRLIDKHWQTVSIEGCTARFGEAEVWIANRYYAFGHEWGSGQHFRPSVHTMRRLDSLISHLEGLQLEKDKETRRKRMERY
;
A
#
# COMPACT_ATOMS: atom_id res chain seq x y z
N MET A 1 -2.51 12.85 13.34
CA MET A 1 -1.57 12.09 12.49
C MET A 1 -0.52 11.43 13.37
N ARG A 2 -0.65 10.12 13.63
CA ARG A 2 0.30 9.36 14.47
C ARG A 2 1.41 8.84 13.55
N ASN A 3 2.65 9.26 13.79
CA ASN A 3 3.81 9.09 12.92
C ASN A 3 3.97 7.64 12.41
N PHE A 4 4.06 7.43 11.08
CA PHE A 4 4.19 6.10 10.45
C PHE A 4 5.34 5.29 11.06
N TYR A 5 6.47 5.93 11.33
CA TYR A 5 7.63 5.28 11.93
C TYR A 5 7.39 4.79 13.36
N ILE A 6 6.59 5.52 14.16
CA ILE A 6 6.25 5.09 15.52
C ILE A 6 5.33 3.87 15.47
N ARG A 7 4.34 3.86 14.57
CA ARG A 7 3.47 2.68 14.37
C ARG A 7 4.28 1.49 13.88
N TRP A 8 5.15 1.69 12.88
CA TRP A 8 6.05 0.66 12.39
C TRP A 8 6.97 0.14 13.50
N ALA A 9 7.61 1.01 14.28
CA ALA A 9 8.51 0.61 15.36
C ALA A 9 7.77 -0.16 16.47
N MET A 10 6.58 0.29 16.88
CA MET A 10 5.75 -0.41 17.87
C MET A 10 5.25 -1.76 17.36
N SER A 11 4.83 -1.84 16.09
CA SER A 11 4.43 -3.10 15.44
C SER A 11 5.60 -4.05 15.22
N THR A 12 6.83 -3.52 15.08
CA THR A 12 8.06 -4.31 14.91
C THR A 12 8.67 -4.72 16.26
N TRP A 13 8.40 -4.00 17.35
CA TRP A 13 8.72 -4.44 18.72
C TRP A 13 7.91 -5.70 19.11
N PHE A 14 6.67 -5.82 18.63
CA PHE A 14 5.90 -7.08 18.59
C PHE A 14 6.11 -7.89 17.29
N GLY A 15 7.03 -7.45 16.43
CA GLY A 15 7.27 -7.93 15.08
C GLY A 15 8.74 -8.28 14.85
N LEU A 16 9.42 -8.80 15.88
CA LEU A 16 10.67 -9.59 15.79
C LEU A 16 10.55 -10.79 14.83
N ILE A 17 9.35 -11.01 14.28
CA ILE A 17 8.96 -11.95 13.24
C ILE A 17 8.58 -11.18 11.94
N GLN A 18 9.30 -10.11 11.58
CA GLN A 18 9.23 -9.57 10.21
C GLN A 18 10.01 -10.53 9.31
N GLN A 19 9.29 -11.49 8.71
CA GLN A 19 9.89 -12.69 8.11
C GLN A 19 10.62 -12.43 6.77
N TYR A 20 10.33 -11.31 6.11
CA TYR A 20 10.76 -11.10 4.73
C TYR A 20 12.08 -10.33 4.63
N LYS A 21 12.99 -10.89 3.82
CA LYS A 21 14.31 -10.30 3.58
C LYS A 21 14.16 -8.99 2.81
N TYR A 22 14.93 -7.99 3.23
CA TYR A 22 15.07 -6.75 2.46
C TYR A 22 15.75 -7.05 1.11
N CYS A 23 15.19 -6.51 0.04
CA CYS A 23 15.78 -6.59 -1.30
C CYS A 23 15.95 -5.19 -1.87
N PRO A 24 17.19 -4.72 -2.13
CA PRO A 24 17.42 -3.39 -2.68
C PRO A 24 16.92 -3.25 -4.12
N GLU A 25 16.96 -4.33 -4.91
CA GLU A 25 16.47 -4.32 -6.28
C GLU A 25 14.95 -4.12 -6.33
N TRP A 26 14.22 -4.86 -5.48
CA TRP A 26 12.78 -4.70 -5.33
C TRP A 26 12.42 -3.32 -4.77
N ASP A 27 13.18 -2.82 -3.79
CA ASP A 27 12.98 -1.47 -3.25
C ASP A 27 13.09 -0.39 -4.32
N ALA A 28 14.11 -0.47 -5.18
CA ALA A 28 14.28 0.43 -6.31
C ALA A 28 13.16 0.27 -7.36
N ALA A 29 12.79 -0.97 -7.68
CA ALA A 29 11.71 -1.27 -8.62
C ALA A 29 10.36 -0.71 -8.14
N LEU A 30 10.02 -0.93 -6.87
CA LEU A 30 8.78 -0.44 -6.28
C LEU A 30 8.73 1.09 -6.23
N ASN A 31 9.84 1.77 -5.94
CA ASN A 31 9.88 3.24 -6.04
C ASN A 31 9.60 3.71 -7.47
N ARG A 32 10.21 3.08 -8.47
CA ARG A 32 9.94 3.41 -9.89
C ARG A 32 8.48 3.16 -10.27
N LEU A 33 7.88 2.07 -9.78
CA LEU A 33 6.47 1.78 -10.01
C LEU A 33 5.56 2.84 -9.39
N ILE A 34 5.83 3.25 -8.15
CA ILE A 34 5.12 4.34 -7.48
C ILE A 34 5.26 5.63 -8.31
N ASP A 35 6.49 6.02 -8.67
CA ASP A 35 6.74 7.26 -9.42
C ASP A 35 6.06 7.28 -10.79
N LYS A 36 6.01 6.14 -11.48
CA LYS A 36 5.43 6.03 -12.82
C LYS A 36 3.91 5.91 -12.83
N HIS A 37 3.35 5.17 -11.89
CA HIS A 37 1.95 4.72 -11.95
C HIS A 37 1.05 5.28 -10.85
N TRP A 38 1.53 6.19 -9.98
CA TRP A 38 0.75 6.70 -8.84
C TRP A 38 -0.67 7.21 -9.18
N GLN A 39 -0.90 7.73 -10.39
CA GLN A 39 -2.22 8.22 -10.82
C GLN A 39 -3.16 7.11 -11.32
N THR A 40 -2.60 6.00 -11.78
CA THR A 40 -3.34 4.91 -12.44
C THR A 40 -3.44 3.66 -11.57
N VAL A 41 -3.05 3.74 -10.29
CA VAL A 41 -3.14 2.60 -9.38
C VAL A 41 -4.60 2.23 -9.14
N SER A 42 -4.93 0.95 -9.33
CA SER A 42 -6.16 0.37 -8.82
C SER A 42 -5.88 -0.40 -7.53
N ILE A 43 -6.80 -0.29 -6.57
CA ILE A 43 -6.77 -1.06 -5.34
C ILE A 43 -7.83 -2.14 -5.45
N GLU A 44 -7.43 -3.40 -5.31
CA GLU A 44 -8.29 -4.57 -5.41
C GLU A 44 -8.12 -5.43 -4.15
N GLY A 45 -8.99 -5.22 -3.16
CA GLY A 45 -8.97 -5.95 -1.91
C GLY A 45 -7.66 -5.78 -1.13
N CYS A 46 -6.79 -6.78 -1.19
CA CYS A 46 -5.52 -6.82 -0.46
C CYS A 46 -4.30 -6.43 -1.29
N THR A 47 -4.48 -6.15 -2.59
CA THR A 47 -3.41 -5.79 -3.52
C THR A 47 -3.65 -4.42 -4.16
N ALA A 48 -2.57 -3.78 -4.58
CA ALA A 48 -2.56 -2.58 -5.40
C ALA A 48 -1.83 -2.89 -6.71
N ARG A 49 -2.45 -2.54 -7.83
CA ARG A 49 -1.93 -2.81 -9.16
C ARG A 49 -1.24 -1.57 -9.72
N PHE A 50 0.05 -1.71 -10.01
CA PHE A 50 0.91 -0.71 -10.64
C PHE A 50 1.23 -1.16 -12.06
N GLY A 51 0.34 -0.85 -13.01
CA GLY A 51 0.46 -1.34 -14.39
C GLY A 51 0.28 -2.86 -14.46
N GLU A 52 1.36 -3.59 -14.75
CA GLU A 52 1.39 -5.05 -14.81
C GLU A 52 1.81 -5.70 -13.48
N ALA A 53 2.38 -4.92 -12.55
CA ALA A 53 2.81 -5.43 -11.25
C ALA A 53 1.69 -5.35 -10.22
N GLU A 54 1.49 -6.42 -9.45
CA GLU A 54 0.61 -6.41 -8.28
C GLU A 54 1.44 -6.40 -7.01
N VAL A 55 1.07 -5.52 -6.08
CA VAL A 55 1.79 -5.30 -4.83
C VAL A 55 0.85 -5.56 -3.68
N TRP A 56 1.28 -6.37 -2.71
CA TRP A 56 0.51 -6.66 -1.52
C TRP A 56 0.47 -5.44 -0.58
N ILE A 57 -0.74 -4.99 -0.23
CA ILE A 57 -0.95 -3.81 0.64
C ILE A 57 -1.67 -4.16 1.96
N ALA A 58 -2.12 -5.40 2.13
CA ALA A 58 -2.71 -5.86 3.38
C ALA A 58 -1.66 -6.24 4.42
N ASN A 59 -2.12 -6.49 5.65
CA ASN A 59 -1.28 -6.83 6.80
C ASN A 59 -0.11 -5.84 6.98
N ARG A 60 -0.49 -4.57 7.13
CA ARG A 60 0.42 -3.43 7.26
C ARG A 60 1.48 -3.75 8.32
N TYR A 61 2.75 -3.44 8.01
CA TYR A 61 3.94 -3.69 8.83
C TYR A 61 4.53 -5.11 8.85
N TYR A 62 3.84 -6.14 8.34
CA TYR A 62 4.39 -7.51 8.31
C TYR A 62 4.74 -7.99 6.89
N ALA A 63 3.84 -7.74 5.93
CA ALA A 63 3.96 -8.16 4.53
C ALA A 63 3.81 -7.00 3.55
N PHE A 64 3.90 -5.76 4.03
CA PHE A 64 3.52 -4.60 3.23
C PHE A 64 4.52 -4.29 2.11
N GLY A 65 4.02 -4.20 0.88
CA GLY A 65 4.81 -3.78 -0.28
C GLY A 65 5.65 -4.87 -0.92
N HIS A 66 5.40 -6.16 -0.67
CA HIS A 66 6.01 -7.22 -1.47
C HIS A 66 5.22 -7.44 -2.77
N GLU A 67 5.88 -8.00 -3.78
CA GLU A 67 5.24 -8.39 -5.03
C GLU A 67 4.26 -9.56 -4.80
N TRP A 68 3.07 -9.47 -5.38
CA TRP A 68 2.08 -10.52 -5.35
C TRP A 68 2.28 -11.47 -6.54
N GLY A 69 2.25 -12.78 -6.30
CA GLY A 69 2.29 -13.81 -7.34
C GLY A 69 3.67 -14.29 -7.79
N SER A 70 4.78 -13.61 -7.46
CA SER A 70 6.13 -14.06 -7.85
C SER A 70 6.70 -15.18 -6.97
N GLY A 71 6.01 -15.55 -5.88
CA GLY A 71 6.46 -16.55 -4.90
C GLY A 71 7.66 -16.10 -4.05
N GLN A 72 8.23 -14.93 -4.35
CA GLN A 72 9.32 -14.33 -3.60
C GLN A 72 8.79 -13.15 -2.77
N HIS A 73 8.86 -13.31 -1.47
CA HIS A 73 8.40 -12.28 -0.54
C HIS A 73 9.58 -11.41 -0.12
N PHE A 74 9.82 -10.33 -0.87
CA PHE A 74 10.83 -9.33 -0.53
C PHE A 74 10.21 -8.10 0.10
N ARG A 75 10.92 -7.59 1.10
CA ARG A 75 10.53 -6.39 1.81
C ARG A 75 11.20 -5.16 1.17
N PRO A 76 10.45 -4.09 0.86
CA PRO A 76 11.05 -2.80 0.54
C PRO A 76 11.53 -2.06 1.80
N SER A 77 12.28 -0.97 1.63
CA SER A 77 12.76 -0.15 2.74
C SER A 77 11.58 0.53 3.47
N VAL A 78 11.79 0.91 4.73
CA VAL A 78 10.77 1.63 5.53
C VAL A 78 10.35 2.92 4.83
N HIS A 79 11.29 3.58 4.15
CA HIS A 79 11.01 4.79 3.38
C HIS A 79 10.01 4.51 2.25
N THR A 80 10.26 3.50 1.44
CA THR A 80 9.37 3.09 0.34
C THR A 80 8.01 2.62 0.86
N MET A 81 7.99 1.87 1.96
CA MET A 81 6.75 1.49 2.65
C MET A 81 5.93 2.73 3.04
N ARG A 82 6.57 3.78 3.56
CA ARG A 82 5.87 5.03 3.90
C ARG A 82 5.30 5.72 2.66
N ARG A 83 6.04 5.75 1.56
CA ARG A 83 5.56 6.31 0.28
C ARG A 83 4.33 5.55 -0.22
N LEU A 84 4.40 4.22 -0.20
CA LEU A 84 3.28 3.35 -0.56
C LEU A 84 2.07 3.57 0.36
N ASP A 85 2.27 3.63 1.69
CA ASP A 85 1.22 3.90 2.67
C ASP A 85 0.50 5.22 2.42
N SER A 86 1.26 6.28 2.10
CA SER A 86 0.71 7.59 1.77
C SER A 86 -0.12 7.56 0.49
N LEU A 87 0.35 6.84 -0.54
CA LEU A 87 -0.36 6.70 -1.80
C LEU A 87 -1.68 5.95 -1.62
N ILE A 88 -1.64 4.78 -0.96
CA ILE A 88 -2.83 3.97 -0.70
C ILE A 88 -3.85 4.76 0.13
N SER A 89 -3.41 5.42 1.20
CA SER A 89 -4.31 6.23 2.04
C SER A 89 -4.97 7.38 1.26
N HIS A 90 -4.26 7.98 0.29
CA HIS A 90 -4.83 9.00 -0.58
C HIS A 90 -5.90 8.43 -1.51
N LEU A 91 -5.62 7.29 -2.15
CA LEU A 91 -6.56 6.62 -3.07
C LEU A 91 -7.81 6.09 -2.35
N GLU A 92 -7.64 5.49 -1.17
CA GLU A 92 -8.76 5.06 -0.32
C GLU A 92 -9.66 6.25 0.05
N GLY A 93 -9.06 7.40 0.39
CA GLY A 93 -9.80 8.63 0.65
C GLY A 93 -10.63 9.09 -0.55
N LEU A 94 -10.07 9.07 -1.75
CA LEU A 94 -10.77 9.43 -2.99
C LEU A 94 -11.93 8.47 -3.31
N GLN A 95 -11.75 7.16 -3.09
CA GLN A 95 -12.81 6.16 -3.26
C GLN A 95 -13.96 6.41 -2.28
N LEU A 96 -13.66 6.67 -1.01
CA LEU A 96 -14.66 6.96 0.01
C LEU A 96 -15.48 8.21 -0.30
N GLU A 97 -14.86 9.27 -0.80
CA GLU A 97 -15.60 10.48 -1.19
C GLU A 97 -16.52 10.23 -2.40
N LYS A 98 -16.06 9.48 -3.41
CA LYS A 98 -16.91 9.06 -4.55
C LYS A 98 -18.10 8.22 -4.10
N ASP A 99 -17.88 7.31 -3.16
CA ASP A 99 -18.94 6.45 -2.60
C ASP A 99 -19.97 7.27 -1.83
N LYS A 100 -19.52 8.26 -1.03
CA LYS A 100 -20.42 9.19 -0.32
C LYS A 100 -21.26 10.01 -1.27
N GLU A 101 -20.65 10.58 -2.31
CA GLU A 101 -21.39 11.33 -3.34
C GLU A 101 -22.43 10.45 -4.05
N THR A 102 -22.05 9.22 -4.40
CA THR A 102 -22.94 8.27 -5.07
C THR A 102 -24.13 7.91 -4.17
N ARG A 103 -23.88 7.67 -2.87
CA ARG A 103 -24.95 7.44 -1.88
C ARG A 103 -25.86 8.65 -1.71
N ARG A 104 -25.30 9.86 -1.67
CA ARG A 104 -26.08 11.11 -1.58
C ARG A 104 -26.99 11.29 -2.79
N LYS A 105 -26.48 11.13 -4.01
CA LYS A 105 -27.28 11.19 -5.26
C LYS A 105 -28.37 10.12 -5.34
N ARG A 106 -28.18 8.97 -4.67
CA ARG A 106 -29.22 7.93 -4.57
C ARG A 106 -30.31 8.34 -3.58
N MET A 107 -29.95 8.97 -2.46
CA MET A 107 -30.92 9.48 -1.48
C MET A 107 -31.73 10.68 -2.01
N GLU A 108 -31.13 11.57 -2.81
CA GLU A 108 -31.83 12.73 -3.42
C GLU A 108 -32.78 12.34 -4.57
N ARG A 109 -32.73 11.08 -5.05
CA ARG A 109 -33.63 10.54 -6.09
C ARG A 109 -34.90 9.89 -5.54
N TYR A 110 -35.03 9.74 -4.22
CA TYR A 110 -36.22 9.27 -3.52
C TYR A 110 -36.89 10.43 -2.80
#